data_AF-A0A1C5JVH9-F1
#
_entry.id   AF-A0A1C5JVH9-F1
#
_cell.length_a   1.000
_cell.length_b   1.000
_cell.length_c   1.000
_cell.angle_alpha   90.00
_cell.angle_beta   90.00
_cell.angle_gamma   90.00
#
_symmetry.space_group_name_H-M   'P 1'
#
loop_
_entity.id
_entity.type
_entity.pdbx_description
1 polymer ?
#
loop_
_entity_poly.entity_id
_entity_poly.type
_entity_poly.pdbx_seq_one_letter_code
_entity_poly.pdbx_strand_id
1 'polypeptide(L)'
;MSLTVPPALLDAAESGPVDDAEFVTCVRDSLPYAWQLVTRVVDDLRASEVDFADNVVPPPSEAERGQLLRALASDAIRGALERHFAVKLAFQNCHRVAAFRLSAVGSEAYQRFISTRGQLLNQSPELRDC
;
A
#
# COMPACT_ATOMS: atom_id res chain seq x y z
N MET A 1 0.80 -3.65 -14.05
CA MET A 1 -0.54 -4.15 -13.67
C MET A 1 -1.56 -3.04 -13.84
N SER A 2 -2.60 -3.27 -14.63
CA SER A 2 -3.70 -2.31 -14.85
C SER A 2 -4.87 -2.63 -13.93
N LEU A 3 -5.72 -1.63 -13.67
CA LEU A 3 -7.00 -1.89 -13.02
C LEU A 3 -7.95 -2.54 -14.04
N THR A 4 -8.72 -3.53 -13.60
CA THR A 4 -9.86 -4.07 -14.34
C THR A 4 -11.08 -3.23 -13.96
N VAL A 5 -11.24 -2.09 -14.65
CA VAL A 5 -12.30 -1.13 -14.34
C VAL A 5 -13.63 -1.62 -14.96
N PRO A 6 -14.69 -1.81 -14.17
CA PRO A 6 -16.01 -2.12 -14.71
C PRO A 6 -16.51 -1.00 -15.63
N PRO A 7 -17.17 -1.29 -16.78
CA PRO A 7 -17.66 -0.25 -17.69
C PRO A 7 -18.54 0.79 -17.01
N ALA A 8 -19.45 0.37 -16.14
CA ALA A 8 -20.33 1.29 -15.40
C ALA A 8 -19.56 2.27 -14.49
N LEU A 9 -18.43 1.84 -13.90
CA LEU A 9 -17.60 2.72 -13.08
C LEU A 9 -16.82 3.72 -13.95
N LEU A 10 -16.43 3.30 -15.16
CA LEU A 10 -15.79 4.19 -16.13
C LEU A 10 -16.79 5.26 -16.61
N ASP A 11 -18.00 4.86 -17.00
CA ASP A 11 -19.07 5.78 -17.42
C ASP A 11 -19.41 6.81 -16.31
N ALA A 12 -19.43 6.35 -15.05
CA ALA A 12 -19.62 7.22 -13.89
C ALA A 12 -18.47 8.23 -13.73
N ALA A 13 -17.21 7.78 -13.88
CA ALA A 13 -16.03 8.63 -13.79
C ALA A 13 -15.95 9.68 -14.93
N GLU A 14 -16.43 9.35 -16.12
CA GLU A 14 -16.57 10.30 -17.24
C GLU A 14 -17.63 11.37 -16.96
N SER A 15 -18.66 11.02 -16.18
CA SER A 15 -19.77 11.91 -15.83
C SER A 15 -19.50 12.79 -14.61
N GLY A 16 -18.50 12.46 -13.79
CA GLY A 16 -18.12 13.24 -12.62
C GLY A 16 -17.34 12.45 -11.56
N PRO A 17 -17.22 13.00 -10.34
CA PRO A 17 -16.59 12.30 -9.23
C PRO A 17 -17.27 10.96 -8.92
N VAL A 18 -16.46 9.93 -8.69
CA VAL A 18 -16.89 8.59 -8.26
C VAL A 18 -16.72 8.41 -6.75
N ASP A 19 -17.55 7.55 -6.17
CA ASP A 19 -17.49 7.24 -4.74
C ASP A 19 -16.20 6.49 -4.37
N ASP A 20 -15.65 6.80 -3.20
CA ASP A 20 -14.40 6.21 -2.74
C ASP A 20 -14.55 4.70 -2.49
N ALA A 21 -15.73 4.22 -2.06
CA ALA A 21 -15.96 2.79 -1.82
C ALA A 21 -16.05 2.00 -3.14
N GLU A 22 -16.61 2.60 -4.20
CA GLU A 22 -16.61 2.00 -5.54
C GLU A 22 -15.19 1.91 -6.10
N PHE A 23 -14.40 2.97 -5.94
CA PHE A 23 -13.00 2.97 -6.36
C PHE A 23 -12.17 1.95 -5.58
N VAL A 24 -12.34 1.88 -4.25
CA VAL A 24 -11.69 0.86 -3.40
C VAL A 24 -12.08 -0.55 -3.81
N THR A 25 -13.34 -0.79 -4.16
CA THR A 25 -13.82 -2.09 -4.66
C THR A 25 -13.11 -2.47 -5.96
N CYS A 26 -13.02 -1.54 -6.92
CA CYS A 26 -12.27 -1.77 -8.16
C CYS A 26 -10.78 -2.08 -7.89
N VAL A 27 -10.14 -1.35 -6.96
CA VAL A 27 -8.75 -1.60 -6.56
C VAL A 27 -8.60 -2.98 -5.95
N ARG A 28 -9.45 -3.36 -5.00
CA ARG A 28 -9.44 -4.67 -4.33
C ARG A 28 -9.52 -5.80 -5.35
N ASP A 29 -10.49 -5.70 -6.26
CA ASP A 29 -10.79 -6.76 -7.21
C ASP A 29 -9.71 -6.84 -8.31
N SER A 30 -9.06 -5.72 -8.65
CA SER A 30 -7.98 -5.65 -9.62
C SER A 30 -6.60 -6.06 -9.07
N LEU A 31 -6.34 -5.79 -7.79
CA LEU A 31 -5.03 -5.97 -7.15
C LEU A 31 -5.15 -6.86 -5.89
N PRO A 32 -5.68 -8.09 -6.01
CA PRO A 32 -6.05 -8.92 -4.86
C PRO A 32 -4.88 -9.24 -3.93
N TYR A 33 -3.66 -9.46 -4.46
CA TYR A 33 -2.48 -9.69 -3.63
C TYR A 33 -2.11 -8.45 -2.82
N ALA A 34 -2.07 -7.27 -3.46
CA ALA A 34 -1.75 -6.02 -2.77
C ALA A 34 -2.78 -5.73 -1.68
N TRP A 35 -4.07 -5.95 -1.97
CA TRP A 35 -5.15 -5.82 -1.00
C TRP A 35 -4.97 -6.73 0.21
N GLN A 36 -4.74 -8.03 -0.02
CA GLN A 36 -4.57 -9.01 1.05
C GLN A 36 -3.34 -8.69 1.91
N LEU A 37 -2.24 -8.28 1.28
CA LEU A 37 -1.03 -7.90 1.97
C LEU A 37 -1.24 -6.67 2.85
N VAL A 38 -1.85 -5.60 2.32
CA VAL A 38 -2.17 -4.40 3.10
C VAL A 38 -3.12 -4.73 4.24
N THR A 39 -4.15 -5.55 3.99
CA THR A 39 -5.09 -6.02 5.02
C THR A 39 -4.35 -6.71 6.15
N ARG A 40 -3.46 -7.66 5.84
CA ARG A 40 -2.63 -8.34 6.85
C ARG A 40 -1.79 -7.36 7.67
N VAL A 41 -1.06 -6.45 7.01
CA VAL A 41 -0.21 -5.48 7.71
C VAL A 41 -1.03 -4.56 8.62
N VAL A 42 -2.25 -4.17 8.20
CA VAL A 42 -3.18 -3.39 9.01
C VAL A 42 -3.72 -4.20 10.19
N ASP A 43 -4.00 -5.49 10.01
CA ASP A 43 -4.45 -6.35 11.09
C ASP A 43 -3.32 -6.60 12.12
N ASP A 44 -2.08 -6.80 11.66
CA ASP A 44 -0.89 -6.88 12.52
C ASP A 44 -0.70 -5.58 13.33
N LEU A 45 -0.91 -4.42 12.68
CA LEU A 45 -0.89 -3.12 13.34
C LEU A 45 -1.94 -3.02 14.45
N ARG A 46 -3.17 -3.46 14.18
CA ARG A 46 -4.30 -3.39 15.12
C ARG A 46 -4.17 -4.36 16.28
N ALA A 47 -3.51 -5.49 16.05
CA ALA A 47 -3.26 -6.52 17.08
C ALA A 47 -2.09 -6.18 18.02
N SER A 48 -1.35 -5.10 17.73
CA SER A 48 -0.16 -4.70 18.48
C SER A 48 -0.30 -3.28 19.04
N GLU A 49 0.50 -2.94 20.05
CA GLU A 49 0.56 -1.60 20.65
C GLU A 49 1.63 -0.69 20.02
N VAL A 50 2.25 -1.12 18.90
CA VAL A 50 3.35 -0.38 18.26
C VAL A 50 2.84 0.69 17.29
N ASP A 51 3.67 1.67 16.97
CA ASP A 51 3.29 2.78 16.09
C ASP A 51 3.02 2.36 14.62
N PHE A 52 3.65 1.27 14.17
CA PHE A 52 3.50 0.75 12.83
C PHE A 52 3.77 -0.76 12.76
N ALA A 53 3.24 -1.42 11.74
CA ALA A 53 3.60 -2.77 11.32
C ALA A 53 4.04 -2.74 9.86
N ASP A 54 4.92 -3.64 9.45
CA ASP A 54 5.40 -3.73 8.07
C ASP A 54 5.49 -5.16 7.55
N ASN A 55 5.43 -5.27 6.23
CA ASN A 55 5.80 -6.48 5.51
C ASN A 55 7.28 -6.40 5.14
N VAL A 56 8.02 -7.50 5.31
CA VAL A 56 9.41 -7.64 4.84
C VAL A 56 9.60 -8.88 3.95
N VAL A 57 8.51 -9.58 3.63
CA VAL A 57 8.53 -10.81 2.85
C VAL A 57 8.32 -10.49 1.37
N PRO A 58 9.21 -10.95 0.46
CA PRO A 58 9.07 -10.70 -0.97
C PRO A 58 7.79 -11.30 -1.54
N PRO A 59 7.13 -10.63 -2.51
CA PRO A 59 6.06 -11.23 -3.29
C PRO A 59 6.50 -12.54 -3.94
N PRO A 60 5.61 -13.54 -4.03
CA PRO A 60 5.96 -14.87 -4.51
C PRO A 60 6.26 -14.91 -6.03
N SER A 61 5.81 -13.91 -6.80
CA SER A 61 6.19 -13.76 -8.21
C SER A 61 6.19 -12.30 -8.68
N GLU A 62 6.63 -12.11 -9.93
CA GLU A 62 6.54 -10.85 -10.69
C GLU A 62 5.13 -10.25 -10.71
N ALA A 63 4.11 -11.10 -10.83
CA ALA A 63 2.73 -10.64 -10.94
C ALA A 63 2.26 -9.99 -9.63
N GLU A 64 2.48 -10.67 -8.49
CA GLU A 64 2.17 -10.15 -7.16
C GLU A 64 3.01 -8.91 -6.83
N ARG A 65 4.30 -8.90 -7.23
CA ARG A 65 5.15 -7.71 -7.08
C ARG A 65 4.59 -6.51 -7.86
N GLY A 66 4.17 -6.74 -9.10
CA GLY A 66 3.56 -5.72 -9.94
C GLY A 66 2.26 -5.16 -9.34
N GLN A 67 1.48 -5.97 -8.62
CA GLN A 67 0.29 -5.49 -7.92
C GLN A 67 0.65 -4.55 -6.77
N LEU A 68 1.62 -4.91 -5.93
CA LEU A 68 2.05 -4.08 -4.80
C LEU A 68 2.63 -2.74 -5.27
N LEU A 69 3.52 -2.78 -6.28
CA LEU A 69 4.07 -1.57 -6.89
C LEU A 69 2.97 -0.69 -7.47
N ARG A 70 1.99 -1.28 -8.18
CA ARG A 70 0.86 -0.54 -8.74
C ARG A 70 0.03 0.15 -7.67
N ALA A 71 -0.24 -0.54 -6.56
CA ALA A 71 -1.03 0.00 -5.45
C ALA A 71 -0.34 1.17 -4.77
N LEU A 72 0.98 1.09 -4.55
CA LEU A 72 1.70 2.06 -3.72
C LEU A 72 2.36 3.21 -4.50
N ALA A 73 2.61 3.02 -5.80
CA ALA A 73 3.13 4.07 -6.68
C ALA A 73 2.08 5.09 -7.12
N SER A 74 0.79 4.77 -7.00
CA SER A 74 -0.30 5.69 -7.36
C SER A 74 -0.86 6.38 -6.13
N ASP A 75 -0.82 7.72 -6.13
CA ASP A 75 -1.35 8.51 -5.02
C ASP A 75 -2.85 8.29 -4.80
N ALA A 76 -3.63 8.20 -5.87
CA ALA A 76 -5.07 7.93 -5.79
C ALA A 76 -5.35 6.56 -5.17
N ILE A 77 -4.70 5.50 -5.66
CA ILE A 77 -4.90 4.14 -5.14
C ILE A 77 -4.43 4.04 -3.70
N ARG A 78 -3.19 4.46 -3.41
CA ARG A 78 -2.64 4.43 -2.04
C ARG A 78 -3.50 5.26 -1.09
N GLY A 79 -3.90 6.46 -1.48
CA GLY A 79 -4.75 7.33 -0.67
C GLY A 79 -6.14 6.75 -0.38
N ALA A 80 -6.74 6.05 -1.36
CA ALA A 80 -8.01 5.36 -1.14
C ALA A 80 -7.87 4.20 -0.13
N LEU A 81 -6.78 3.43 -0.21
CA LEU A 81 -6.48 2.39 0.77
C LEU A 81 -6.23 2.98 2.17
N GLU A 82 -5.46 4.07 2.26
CA GLU A 82 -5.21 4.79 3.53
C GLU A 82 -6.52 5.22 4.21
N ARG A 83 -7.44 5.83 3.45
CA ARG A 83 -8.77 6.22 3.95
C ARG A 83 -9.62 5.03 4.34
N HIS A 84 -9.67 3.99 3.50
CA HIS A 84 -10.44 2.78 3.77
C HIS A 84 -10.01 2.07 5.06
N PHE A 85 -8.71 1.90 5.27
CA PHE A 85 -8.16 1.21 6.44
C PHE A 85 -7.95 2.11 7.66
N ALA A 86 -8.10 3.43 7.50
CA ALA A 86 -7.79 4.46 8.50
C ALA A 86 -6.35 4.40 9.02
N VAL A 87 -5.38 4.28 8.09
CA VAL A 87 -3.94 4.20 8.37
C VAL A 87 -3.15 5.11 7.43
N LYS A 88 -1.89 5.35 7.76
CA LYS A 88 -0.93 5.92 6.80
C LYS A 88 -0.07 4.80 6.22
N LEU A 89 -0.01 4.69 4.90
CA LEU A 89 0.86 3.73 4.24
C LEU A 89 2.20 4.39 3.92
N ALA A 90 3.28 3.65 4.14
CA ALA A 90 4.63 4.03 3.71
C ALA A 90 5.28 2.86 2.96
N PHE A 91 6.15 3.18 2.01
CA PHE A 91 6.72 2.22 1.07
C PHE A 91 8.20 2.51 0.85
N GLN A 92 9.03 1.48 0.85
CA GLN A 92 10.47 1.61 0.60
C GLN A 92 10.92 0.88 -0.67
N ASN A 93 10.43 -0.34 -0.89
CA ASN A 93 10.82 -1.16 -2.03
C ASN A 93 9.74 -2.21 -2.33
N CYS A 94 9.96 -3.02 -3.37
CA CYS A 94 9.04 -4.03 -3.88
C CYS A 94 8.46 -5.06 -2.89
N HIS A 95 8.95 -5.12 -1.65
CA HIS A 95 8.44 -6.03 -0.62
C HIS A 95 8.28 -5.37 0.75
N ARG A 96 8.59 -4.07 0.89
CA ARG A 96 8.48 -3.36 2.15
C ARG A 96 7.46 -2.24 2.11
N VAL A 97 6.28 -2.57 2.62
CA VAL A 97 5.18 -1.65 2.91
C VAL A 97 4.89 -1.69 4.40
N ALA A 98 4.66 -0.51 4.97
CA ALA A 98 4.27 -0.33 6.36
C ALA A 98 2.90 0.35 6.45
N ALA A 99 2.11 -0.05 7.44
CA ALA A 99 0.95 0.69 7.91
C ALA A 99 1.27 1.34 9.25
N PHE A 100 1.09 2.66 9.33
CA PHE A 100 1.25 3.47 10.52
C PHE A 100 -0.12 3.86 11.07
N ARG A 101 -0.22 3.92 12.40
CA ARG A 101 -1.32 4.63 13.05
C ARG A 101 -1.31 6.09 12.60
N LEU A 102 -2.48 6.69 12.37
CA LEU A 102 -2.55 8.10 11.98
C LEU A 102 -1.91 9.02 13.04
N SER A 103 -2.02 8.66 14.33
CA SER A 103 -1.36 9.38 15.43
C SER A 103 0.16 9.28 15.44
N ALA A 104 0.73 8.27 14.76
CA ALA A 104 2.17 8.07 14.65
C ALA A 104 2.77 8.80 13.43
N VAL A 105 1.96 9.44 12.59
CA VAL A 105 2.45 10.24 11.46
C VAL A 105 3.23 11.43 12.01
N GLY A 106 4.49 11.55 11.58
CA GLY A 106 5.43 12.55 12.07
C GLY A 106 6.27 12.12 13.28
N SER A 107 6.00 10.95 13.87
CA SER A 107 6.86 10.34 14.90
C SER A 107 8.28 10.08 14.40
N GLU A 108 9.22 9.85 15.32
CA GLU A 108 10.58 9.46 14.96
C GLU A 108 10.60 8.18 14.13
N ALA A 109 9.77 7.19 14.47
CA ALA A 109 9.66 5.93 13.72
C ALA A 109 9.22 6.18 12.27
N TYR A 110 8.18 7.01 12.07
CA TYR A 110 7.70 7.38 10.74
C TYR A 110 8.76 8.12 9.94
N GLN A 111 9.38 9.16 10.53
CA GLN A 111 10.43 9.95 9.86
C GLN A 111 11.63 9.07 9.48
N ARG A 112 12.04 8.16 10.36
CA ARG A 112 13.12 7.22 10.09
C ARG A 112 12.78 6.32 8.91
N PHE A 113 11.57 5.77 8.87
CA PHE A 113 11.11 4.88 7.80
C PHE A 113 11.15 5.55 6.42
N ILE A 114 10.66 6.79 6.30
CA ILE A 114 10.62 7.48 4.99
C ILE A 114 11.91 8.22 4.63
N SER A 115 12.93 8.19 5.49
CA SER A 115 14.17 8.93 5.27
C SER A 115 15.09 8.29 4.22
N THR A 116 15.95 9.11 3.61
CA THR A 116 17.05 8.63 2.76
C THR A 116 17.92 7.59 3.48
N ARG A 117 18.20 7.80 4.77
CA ARG A 117 18.95 6.83 5.59
C ARG A 117 18.17 5.51 5.73
N GLY A 118 16.87 5.59 6.00
CA GLY A 118 15.98 4.42 6.08
C GLY A 118 15.98 3.63 4.78
N GLN A 119 15.90 4.31 3.63
CA GLN A 119 15.96 3.67 2.32
C GLN A 119 17.30 2.97 2.07
N LEU A 120 18.42 3.61 2.41
CA LEU A 120 19.76 3.02 2.25
C LEU A 120 19.96 1.80 3.17
N LEU A 121 19.45 1.87 4.41
CA LEU A 121 19.53 0.77 5.36
C LEU A 121 18.57 -0.38 5.05
N ASN A 122 17.60 -0.16 4.16
CA ASN A 122 16.70 -1.20 3.64
C ASN A 122 17.32 -2.02 2.50
N GLN A 123 18.58 -1.72 2.12
CA GLN A 123 19.30 -2.49 1.11
C GLN A 123 20.01 -3.69 1.74
N SER A 124 19.99 -4.82 1.04
CA SER A 124 20.84 -5.97 1.35
C SER A 124 21.41 -6.58 0.07
N PRO A 125 22.55 -7.30 0.13
CA PRO A 125 23.11 -7.99 -1.03
C PRO A 125 22.15 -8.96 -1.72
N GLU A 126 21.15 -9.45 -1.00
CA GLU A 126 20.10 -10.36 -1.48
C GLU A 126 18.94 -9.62 -2.19
N LEU A 127 18.85 -8.29 -2.05
CA LEU A 127 17.76 -7.46 -2.58
C LEU A 127 18.17 -6.63 -3.81
N ARG A 128 19.07 -7.16 -4.64
CA ARG A 128 19.64 -6.44 -5.81
C ARG A 128 18.68 -6.20 -6.97
N ASP A 129 17.59 -6.96 -7.04
CA ASP A 129 16.55 -6.82 -8.08
C ASP A 129 15.22 -6.33 -7.46
N CYS A 130 15.36 -5.24 -6.73
CA CYS A 130 14.32 -4.48 -6.06
C CYS A 130 14.75 -3.00 -6.09
#